data_AF-A0A846Q5Q8-F1
#
_entry.id   AF-A0A846Q5Q8-F1
#
_cell.length_a   1.000
_cell.length_b   1.000
_cell.length_c   1.000
_cell.angle_alpha   90.00
_cell.angle_beta   90.00
_cell.angle_gamma   90.00
#
_symmetry.space_group_name_H-M   'P 1'
#
loop_
_entity.id
_entity.type
_entity.pdbx_description
1 polymer ?
#
loop_
_entity_poly.entity_id
_entity_poly.type
_entity_poly.pdbx_seq_one_letter_code
_entity_poly.pdbx_strand_id
1 'polypeptide(L)' 'YVAREVQRILQRYKELQEIIAILGMDELSEEDKLTVARARKMQRFLSQPFRVAEQFTGTPGEYITLRDNIEGFK' A
#
# COMPACT_ATOMS: atom_id res chain seq x y z
N TYR A 1 14.42 -3.65 -8.59
CA TYR A 1 14.25 -4.23 -7.24
C TYR A 1 12.85 -3.89 -6.73
N VAL A 2 12.00 -4.89 -6.48
CA VAL A 2 10.57 -4.69 -6.13
C VAL A 2 10.40 -3.74 -4.93
N ALA A 3 11.17 -3.94 -3.86
CA ALA A 3 11.14 -3.08 -2.68
C ALA A 3 11.44 -1.60 -2.96
N ARG A 4 12.39 -1.30 -3.87
CA ARG A 4 12.74 0.09 -4.24
C ARG A 4 11.62 0.77 -5.02
N GLU A 5 10.92 0.03 -5.88
CA GLU A 5 9.77 0.55 -6.62
C GLU A 5 8.59 0.83 -5.69
N VAL A 6 8.28 -0.09 -4.77
CA VAL A 6 7.25 0.12 -3.72
C VAL A 6 7.58 1.35 -2.88
N GLN A 7 8.84 1.52 -2.45
CA GLN A 7 9.28 2.71 -1.73
C GLN A 7 9.06 3.99 -2.55
N ARG A 8 9.40 3.99 -3.84
CA ARG A 8 9.22 5.16 -4.71
C ARG A 8 7.74 5.55 -4.85
N ILE A 9 6.86 4.56 -5.05
CA ILE A 9 5.41 4.78 -5.17
C ILE A 9 4.83 5.34 -3.87
N LEU A 10 5.21 4.77 -2.71
CA LEU A 10 4.74 5.24 -1.41
C LEU A 10 5.28 6.64 -1.07
N GLN A 11 6.50 6.97 -1.46
CA GLN A 11 7.06 8.31 -1.31
C GLN A 11 6.30 9.34 -2.16
N ARG A 12 6.06 9.03 -3.44
CA ARG A 12 5.26 9.89 -4.32
C ARG A 12 3.84 10.06 -3.79
N TYR A 13 3.24 9.00 -3.25
CA TYR A 13 1.92 9.10 -2.63
C TYR A 13 1.91 10.05 -1.43
N LYS A 14 2.94 10.03 -0.57
CA LYS A 14 3.04 10.95 0.57
C LYS A 14 3.10 12.42 0.12
N GLU A 15 3.85 12.73 -0.93
CA GLU A 15 3.89 14.08 -1.52
C GLU A 15 2.51 14.49 -2.05
N LEU A 16 1.81 13.57 -2.74
CA LEU A 16 0.46 13.82 -3.24
C LEU A 16 -0.57 13.98 -2.12
N GLN A 17 -0.40 13.35 -0.96
CA GLN A 17 -1.32 13.52 0.17
C GLN A 17 -1.35 14.95 0.71
N GLU A 18 -0.21 15.66 0.70
CA GLU A 18 -0.16 17.07 1.10
C GLU A 18 -0.95 17.95 0.13
N ILE A 19 -0.83 17.68 -1.18
CA ILE A 19 -1.60 18.36 -2.22
C ILE A 19 -3.10 18.05 -2.08
N ILE A 20 -3.47 16.78 -1.92
CA ILE A 20 -4.87 16.34 -1.77
C ILE A 20 -5.51 16.99 -0.54
N ALA A 21 -4.77 17.15 0.55
CA ALA A 21 -5.29 17.76 1.78
C ALA A 21 -5.64 19.25 1.62
N ILE A 22 -4.99 19.94 0.68
CA ILE A 22 -5.21 21.38 0.42
C ILE A 22 -6.21 21.58 -0.72
N LEU A 23 -6.03 20.89 -1.84
CA LEU A 23 -6.75 21.13 -3.10
C LEU A 23 -7.86 20.12 -3.37
N GLY A 24 -7.81 18.93 -2.76
CA GLY A 24 -8.71 17.82 -3.07
C GLY A 24 -8.15 16.87 -4.13
N MET A 25 -8.81 15.71 -4.29
CA MET A 25 -8.37 14.63 -5.18
C MET A 25 -8.60 14.93 -6.67
N ASP A 26 -9.59 15.76 -6.98
CA ASP A 26 -10.02 16.04 -8.36
C ASP A 26 -9.01 16.89 -9.14
N GLU A 27 -8.21 17.68 -8.41
CA GLU A 27 -7.15 18.56 -8.92
C GLU A 27 -5.88 17.80 -9.34
N LEU A 28 -5.81 16.50 -9.10
CA LEU A 28 -4.68 15.68 -9.54
C LEU A 28 -4.78 15.33 -11.03
N SER A 29 -3.62 15.17 -11.67
CA SER A 29 -3.53 14.54 -12.98
C SER A 29 -4.02 13.09 -12.94
N GLU A 30 -4.50 12.54 -14.06
CA GLU A 30 -4.94 11.14 -14.11
C GLU A 30 -3.82 10.14 -13.76
N GLU A 31 -2.57 10.49 -14.07
CA GLU A 31 -1.39 9.69 -13.69
C GLU A 31 -1.15 9.71 -12.17
N ASP A 32 -1.29 10.86 -11.52
CA ASP A 32 -1.17 10.99 -10.07
C ASP A 32 -2.33 10.27 -9.36
N LYS A 33 -3.55 10.35 -9.90
CA LYS A 33 -4.70 9.57 -9.39
C LYS A 33 -4.45 8.07 -9.47
N LEU A 34 -3.87 7.59 -10.57
CA LEU A 34 -3.46 6.18 -10.72
C LEU A 34 -2.37 5.80 -9.70
N THR A 35 -1.40 6.68 -9.47
CA THR A 35 -0.34 6.48 -8.48
C THR A 35 -0.90 6.38 -7.06
N VAL A 36 -1.82 7.27 -6.69
CA VAL A 36 -2.54 7.24 -5.41
C VAL A 36 -3.34 5.94 -5.26
N ALA A 37 -4.05 5.51 -6.30
CA ALA A 37 -4.83 4.27 -6.28
C ALA A 37 -3.94 3.04 -6.05
N ARG A 38 -2.79 2.97 -6.73
CA ARG A 38 -1.80 1.90 -6.54
C ARG A 38 -1.18 1.93 -5.14
N ALA A 39 -0.77 3.11 -4.68
CA ALA A 39 -0.19 3.27 -3.35
C ALA A 39 -1.15 2.87 -2.23
N ARG A 40 -2.43 3.23 -2.33
CA ARG A 40 -3.47 2.79 -1.37
C ARG A 40 -3.63 1.27 -1.35
N LYS A 41 -3.62 0.62 -2.52
CA LYS A 41 -3.63 -0.86 -2.61
C LYS A 41 -2.39 -1.46 -1.95
N MET A 42 -1.21 -0.92 -2.21
CA MET A 42 0.05 -1.39 -1.62
C MET A 42 0.07 -1.22 -0.09
N GLN A 43 -0.38 -0.08 0.44
CA GLN A 43 -0.48 0.13 1.90
C GLN A 43 -1.39 -0.91 2.57
N ARG A 44 -2.53 -1.22 1.94
CA ARG A 44 -3.44 -2.27 2.43
C ARG A 44 -2.83 -3.66 2.31
N PHE A 45 -2.13 -3.94 1.20
CA PHE A 45 -1.49 -5.23 0.95
C PHE A 45 -0.31 -5.51 1.90
N LEU A 46 0.31 -4.47 2.47
CA LEU A 46 1.30 -4.60 3.55
C LEU A 46 0.69 -5.01 4.90
N SER A 47 -0.64 -4.98 5.04
CA SER A 47 -1.32 -5.44 6.25
C SER A 47 -1.48 -6.96 6.21
N GLN A 48 -1.25 -7.62 7.34
CA GLN A 48 -1.33 -9.08 7.46
C GLN A 48 -1.98 -9.45 8.80
N PRO A 49 -2.90 -10.43 8.82
CA PRO A 49 -3.41 -10.96 10.08
C PRO A 49 -2.30 -11.73 10.80
N PHE A 50 -2.06 -11.40 12.06
CA PHE A 50 -1.04 -12.04 12.89
C PHE A 50 -1.64 -13.17 13.73
N ARG A 51 -0.94 -14.31 13.79
CA ARG A 51 -1.36 -15.46 14.61
C ARG A 51 -1.59 -15.11 16.08
N VAL A 52 -0.75 -14.23 16.64
CA VAL A 52 -0.88 -13.77 18.03
C VAL A 52 -2.10 -12.87 18.27
N ALA A 53 -2.66 -12.28 17.20
CA ALA A 53 -3.80 -11.38 17.27
C ALA A 53 -5.15 -12.11 17.07
N GLU A 54 -5.14 -13.38 16.66
CA GLU A 54 -6.34 -14.17 16.35
C GLU A 54 -7.37 -14.15 17.48
N GLN A 55 -6.92 -14.23 18.74
CA GLN A 55 -7.78 -14.21 19.92
C GLN A 55 -8.56 -12.90 20.09
N PHE A 56 -8.06 -11.79 19.52
CA PHE A 56 -8.66 -10.46 19.63
C PHE A 56 -9.43 -10.07 18.37
N THR A 57 -8.96 -10.49 17.19
CA THR A 57 -9.53 -10.09 15.89
C THR A 57 -10.54 -11.08 15.34
N GLY A 58 -10.47 -12.36 15.75
CA GLY A 58 -11.24 -13.46 15.16
C GLY A 58 -10.79 -13.87 13.76
N THR A 59 -9.77 -13.21 13.20
CA THR A 59 -9.24 -13.51 11.86
C THR A 59 -8.01 -14.41 11.98
N PRO A 60 -8.00 -15.60 11.35
CA PRO A 60 -6.84 -16.49 11.33
C PRO A 60 -5.59 -15.79 10.79
N GLY A 61 -4.46 -16.00 11.44
CA GLY A 61 -3.16 -15.47 11.05
C GLY A 61 -2.59 -16.24 9.88
N GLU A 62 -2.05 -15.51 8.91
CA GLU A 62 -1.47 -16.10 7.71
C GLU A 62 0.05 -16.03 7.75
N TYR A 63 0.73 -16.99 7.12
CA TYR A 63 2.18 -16.95 6.91
C TYR A 63 2.47 -16.92 5.42
N ILE A 64 3.16 -15.88 4.97
CA ILE A 64 3.45 -15.64 3.56
C ILE A 64 4.95 -15.82 3.35
N THR A 65 5.35 -16.59 2.34
CA THR A 65 6.78 -16.78 2.05
C THR A 65 7.37 -15.54 1.40
N LEU A 66 8.70 -15.40 1.47
CA LEU A 66 9.40 -14.30 0.79
C LEU A 66 9.10 -14.27 -0.72
N ARG A 67 9.01 -15.44 -1.36
CA ARG A 67 8.73 -15.55 -2.79
C ARG A 67 7.33 -15.04 -3.12
N ASP A 68 6.33 -15.51 -2.38
CA ASP A 68 4.94 -15.13 -2.60
C ASP A 68 4.74 -13.63 -2.33
N ASN A 69 5.44 -13.08 -1.33
CA ASN A 69 5.44 -11.64 -1.06
C ASN A 69 6.01 -10.85 -2.25
N ILE A 70 7.18 -11.24 -2.78
CA ILE A 70 7.79 -10.55 -3.92
C ILE A 70 6.92 -10.66 -5.18
N GLU A 71 6.29 -11.82 -5.42
CA GLU A 71 5.37 -12.01 -6.54
C GLU A 71 4.09 -11.17 -6.40
N GLY A 72 3.55 -11.03 -5.18
CA GLY A 72 2.36 -10.21 -4.91
C GLY A 72 2.57 -8.69 -5.11
N PHE A 73 3.81 -8.21 -5.09
CA PHE A 73 4.15 -6.79 -5.33
C PHE A 73 4.60 -6.49 -6.77
N LYS A 74 4.66 -7.49 -7.66
CA LYS A 74 4.97 -7.31 -9.09
C LYS A 74 3.71 -6.98 -9.88
#